data_AF-A0A3M6XVU1-F1
#
_entry.id   AF-A0A3M6XVU1-F1
#
_cell.length_a   1.000
_cell.length_b   1.000
_cell.length_c   1.000
_cell.angle_alpha   90.00
_cell.angle_beta   90.00
_cell.angle_gamma   90.00
#
_symmetry.space_group_name_H-M   'P 1'
#
loop_
_entity.id
_entity.type
_entity.pdbx_description
1 polymer ?
#
loop_
_entity_poly.entity_id
_entity_poly.type
_entity_poly.pdbx_seq_one_letter_code
_entity_poly.pdbx_strand_id
1 'polypeptide(L)'
;MASLMNRIKRLFRRNADRADNIGSKTKSAETTITEEQHQNPVAPVDPAEQSDQVQQRTTADTMASGTFTIQLRNDTNSSTVYGYITGLALDSGNRVFLLQADGKTPYYPANPSSTGSKLEKNCSIPLGSPGNTVTCTIPRLAGGRIWFSVGTPLTFLLNPGPALVEPSIFNPADPNHYTNFGFAEFTYNAAQVFANISYVDFVGLPISLDLTDTANNAQRVAGMTNYGPQTIANGLIAQTRRDGRRWSSLIVNDKAGNLLRILSPNSGITLNPDWFQTYWTDYVNQVYTRYSTNALTV
;
A
#
# COMPACT_ATOMS: atom_id res chain seq x y z
N MET A 1 -1.53 -42.71 11.80
CA MET A 1 -1.64 -41.78 10.64
C MET A 1 -1.00 -40.46 11.02
N ALA A 2 0.05 -40.03 10.33
CA ALA A 2 0.74 -38.77 10.64
C ALA A 2 0.03 -37.59 9.94
N SER A 3 -0.30 -36.55 10.71
CA SER A 3 -0.90 -35.29 10.24
C SER A 3 -0.05 -34.63 9.14
N LEU A 4 -0.73 -34.03 8.16
CA LEU A 4 -0.21 -33.30 7.01
C LEU A 4 0.95 -32.34 7.37
N MET A 5 0.90 -31.77 8.58
CA MET A 5 1.91 -30.86 9.12
C MET A 5 3.30 -31.52 9.31
N ASN A 6 3.35 -32.84 9.55
CA ASN A 6 4.59 -33.60 9.70
C ASN A 6 5.24 -33.96 8.35
N ARG A 7 4.48 -33.95 7.25
CA ARG A 7 5.02 -34.14 5.89
C ARG A 7 5.69 -32.88 5.37
N ILE A 8 5.13 -31.71 5.67
CA ILE A 8 5.68 -30.41 5.27
C ILE A 8 7.03 -30.14 5.95
N LYS A 9 7.17 -30.44 7.25
CA LYS A 9 8.44 -30.28 7.98
C LYS A 9 9.59 -31.16 7.45
N ARG A 10 9.29 -32.30 6.79
CA ARG A 10 10.33 -33.16 6.18
C ARG A 10 10.82 -32.66 4.82
N LEU A 11 10.00 -31.89 4.10
CA LEU A 11 10.39 -31.30 2.82
C LEU A 11 11.38 -30.15 2.99
N PHE A 12 11.23 -29.33 4.04
CA PHE A 12 12.15 -28.22 4.31
C PHE A 12 13.51 -28.65 4.86
N ARG A 13 13.61 -29.79 5.55
CA ARG A 13 14.92 -30.31 6.01
C ARG A 13 15.77 -30.91 4.89
N ARG A 14 15.17 -31.46 3.83
CA ARG A 14 15.92 -32.07 2.71
C ARG A 14 16.62 -31.07 1.79
N ASN A 15 16.21 -29.79 1.81
CA ASN A 15 16.79 -28.77 0.94
C ASN A 15 17.91 -27.95 1.61
N ALA A 16 18.10 -28.07 2.92
CA ALA A 16 19.19 -27.42 3.65
C ALA A 16 20.52 -28.19 3.55
N ASP A 17 20.46 -29.52 3.42
CA ASP A 17 21.65 -30.39 3.38
C ASP A 17 22.34 -30.45 2.00
N ARG A 18 21.88 -29.67 1.01
CA ARG A 18 22.37 -29.73 -0.38
C ARG A 18 23.12 -28.49 -0.86
N ALA A 19 23.31 -27.49 0.01
CA ALA A 19 23.99 -26.23 -0.32
C ALA A 19 25.43 -26.10 0.24
N ASP A 20 25.85 -26.97 1.16
CA ASP A 20 27.18 -26.92 1.79
C ASP A 20 28.15 -27.91 1.16
N ASN A 21 28.51 -27.75 -0.11
CA ASN A 21 29.70 -28.44 -0.63
C ASN A 21 30.29 -27.88 -1.94
N ILE A 22 30.79 -26.64 -1.96
CA ILE A 22 31.89 -26.26 -2.88
C ILE A 22 32.81 -25.26 -2.16
N GLY A 23 34.01 -25.72 -1.81
CA GLY A 23 35.11 -24.86 -1.37
C GLY A 23 36.26 -24.84 -2.38
N SER A 24 37.14 -23.84 -2.21
CA SER A 24 38.60 -23.87 -2.41
C SER A 24 39.22 -22.99 -3.52
N LYS A 25 39.94 -21.96 -3.04
CA LYS A 25 41.32 -21.49 -3.35
C LYS A 25 41.64 -20.69 -4.63
N THR A 26 42.21 -19.49 -4.42
CA THR A 26 43.61 -19.03 -4.75
C THR A 26 43.76 -17.56 -4.32
N LYS A 27 44.52 -17.18 -3.27
CA LYS A 27 45.95 -16.79 -3.16
C LYS A 27 46.51 -15.72 -4.13
N SER A 28 46.83 -14.57 -3.53
CA SER A 28 48.07 -13.75 -3.65
C SER A 28 48.28 -12.82 -4.85
N ALA A 29 48.40 -11.50 -4.61
CA ALA A 29 49.68 -10.76 -4.62
C ALA A 29 49.46 -9.24 -4.38
N GLU A 30 50.30 -8.67 -3.51
CA GLU A 30 50.44 -7.23 -3.21
C GLU A 30 51.14 -6.48 -4.35
N THR A 31 50.91 -5.17 -4.46
CA THR A 31 51.99 -4.18 -4.69
C THR A 31 51.57 -2.81 -4.17
N THR A 32 52.39 -2.27 -3.27
CA THR A 32 52.37 -0.92 -2.68
C THR A 32 53.09 0.07 -3.60
N ILE A 33 52.57 1.30 -3.76
CA ILE A 33 53.38 2.50 -4.05
C ILE A 33 52.78 3.68 -3.26
N THR A 34 53.66 4.40 -2.57
CA THR A 34 53.45 5.58 -1.71
C THR A 34 54.03 6.83 -2.39
N GLU A 35 53.83 8.00 -1.77
CA GLU A 35 54.43 9.35 -1.97
C GLU A 35 53.52 10.35 -2.71
N GLU A 36 52.94 11.36 -2.06
CA GLU A 36 53.47 12.55 -1.32
C GLU A 36 53.54 13.85 -2.15
N GLN A 37 52.63 14.77 -1.78
CA GLN A 37 52.78 16.22 -1.55
C GLN A 37 53.24 17.20 -2.66
N HIS A 38 52.51 18.33 -2.78
CA HIS A 38 53.03 19.72 -2.69
C HIS A 38 51.87 20.75 -2.62
N GLN A 39 52.10 21.86 -1.91
CA GLN A 39 51.14 22.88 -1.43
C GLN A 39 51.13 24.19 -2.26
N ASN A 40 49.93 24.82 -2.32
CA ASN A 40 49.57 26.27 -2.18
C ASN A 40 50.09 27.37 -3.15
N PRO A 41 49.52 28.61 -3.15
CA PRO A 41 48.14 29.11 -2.86
C PRO A 41 47.63 30.22 -3.83
N VAL A 42 46.32 30.52 -3.89
CA VAL A 42 45.78 31.90 -4.16
C VAL A 42 44.38 32.06 -3.53
N ALA A 43 44.11 33.20 -2.89
CA ALA A 43 42.79 33.72 -2.48
C ALA A 43 42.70 35.21 -2.92
N PRO A 44 41.59 35.98 -2.75
CA PRO A 44 40.15 35.68 -2.53
C PRO A 44 39.21 36.42 -3.54
N VAL A 45 37.87 36.24 -3.52
CA VAL A 45 36.77 37.27 -3.43
C VAL A 45 35.37 36.56 -3.31
N ASP A 46 34.54 37.03 -2.37
CA ASP A 46 33.13 36.68 -1.97
C ASP A 46 32.06 37.22 -2.99
N PRO A 47 30.71 37.03 -2.94
CA PRO A 47 29.84 36.33 -1.96
C PRO A 47 28.68 35.46 -2.51
N ALA A 48 28.14 34.60 -1.64
CA ALA A 48 26.76 34.07 -1.61
C ALA A 48 26.10 33.57 -2.91
N GLU A 49 26.06 32.24 -3.09
CA GLU A 49 24.94 31.54 -3.76
C GLU A 49 24.56 30.30 -2.96
N GLN A 50 23.51 30.42 -2.15
CA GLN A 50 22.71 29.27 -1.72
C GLN A 50 21.91 28.80 -2.94
N SER A 51 22.37 27.73 -3.58
CA SER A 51 21.61 27.02 -4.60
C SER A 51 21.25 25.61 -4.10
N ASP A 52 19.97 25.31 -4.27
CA ASP A 52 19.26 24.04 -4.16
C ASP A 52 20.12 22.77 -4.12
N GLN A 53 20.33 22.24 -2.92
CA GLN A 53 20.80 20.87 -2.72
C GLN A 53 19.60 19.98 -2.40
N VAL A 54 18.86 19.55 -3.43
CA VAL A 54 18.18 18.25 -3.35
C VAL A 54 19.28 17.20 -3.41
N GLN A 55 19.87 16.94 -2.24
CA GLN A 55 20.98 16.01 -2.08
C GLN A 55 20.55 14.62 -2.57
N GLN A 56 21.25 14.13 -3.59
CA GLN A 56 21.07 12.83 -4.22
C GLN A 56 21.39 11.73 -3.18
N ARG A 57 20.43 11.38 -2.32
CA ARG A 57 20.62 10.33 -1.31
C ARG A 57 20.83 9.00 -2.00
N THR A 58 21.89 8.31 -1.62
CA THR A 58 22.14 6.94 -2.07
C THR A 58 21.13 5.97 -1.45
N THR A 59 21.03 4.73 -1.98
CA THR A 59 20.22 3.66 -1.38
C THR A 59 20.63 3.46 0.07
N ALA A 60 21.94 3.45 0.32
CA ALA A 60 22.49 3.31 1.65
C ALA A 60 22.02 4.43 2.59
N ASP A 61 21.98 5.69 2.14
CA ASP A 61 21.56 6.81 3.00
C ASP A 61 20.07 6.78 3.35
N THR A 62 19.21 6.45 2.37
CA THR A 62 17.76 6.34 2.62
C THR A 62 17.47 5.17 3.55
N MET A 63 18.05 4.00 3.27
CA MET A 63 17.87 2.81 4.09
C MET A 63 18.51 2.95 5.47
N ALA A 64 19.66 3.63 5.60
CA ALA A 64 20.33 3.88 6.88
C ALA A 64 19.59 4.92 7.74
N SER A 65 18.94 5.91 7.11
CA SER A 65 18.14 6.91 7.83
C SER A 65 16.93 6.31 8.57
N GLY A 66 16.49 5.10 8.17
CA GLY A 66 15.29 4.46 8.69
C GLY A 66 13.98 5.15 8.32
N THR A 67 14.04 6.18 7.45
CA THR A 67 12.88 6.96 7.02
C THR A 67 12.66 6.87 5.51
N PHE A 68 11.42 7.08 5.08
CA PHE A 68 11.05 7.15 3.68
C PHE A 68 10.18 8.38 3.43
N THR A 69 10.44 9.04 2.30
CA THR A 69 9.68 10.23 1.88
C THR A 69 8.54 9.80 0.97
N ILE A 70 7.32 10.23 1.28
CA ILE A 70 6.14 9.99 0.45
C ILE A 70 5.59 11.35 0.03
N GLN A 71 5.40 11.56 -1.27
CA GLN A 71 4.71 12.74 -1.79
C GLN A 71 3.23 12.40 -2.00
N LEU A 72 2.35 13.06 -1.25
CA LEU A 72 0.91 12.96 -1.43
C LEU A 72 0.46 14.08 -2.37
N ARG A 73 0.02 13.73 -3.57
CA ARG A 73 -0.38 14.69 -4.60
C ARG A 73 -1.89 14.67 -4.83
N ASN A 74 -2.50 15.84 -4.92
CA ASN A 74 -3.92 15.97 -5.27
C ASN A 74 -4.07 16.19 -6.78
N ASP A 75 -4.40 15.14 -7.53
CA ASP A 75 -4.76 15.23 -8.95
C ASP A 75 -6.28 15.12 -9.19
N THR A 76 -7.08 15.38 -8.15
CA THR A 76 -8.55 15.46 -8.27
C THR A 76 -8.98 16.84 -8.78
N ASN A 77 -10.28 17.05 -8.94
CA ASN A 77 -10.87 18.36 -9.21
C ASN A 77 -11.36 19.10 -7.95
N SER A 78 -11.11 18.54 -6.76
CA SER A 78 -11.54 19.10 -5.48
C SER A 78 -10.38 19.76 -4.75
N SER A 79 -10.64 20.89 -4.09
CA SER A 79 -9.71 21.51 -3.14
C SER A 79 -9.82 20.93 -1.72
N THR A 80 -10.77 20.05 -1.49
CA THR A 80 -11.04 19.42 -0.19
C THR A 80 -10.70 17.94 -0.29
N VAL A 81 -9.42 17.64 -0.10
CA VAL A 81 -8.87 16.27 -0.12
C VAL A 81 -7.98 16.07 1.09
N TYR A 82 -8.09 14.91 1.72
CA TYR A 82 -7.31 14.54 2.90
C TYR A 82 -6.51 13.27 2.61
N GLY A 83 -5.24 13.27 3.01
CA GLY A 83 -4.36 12.10 3.03
C GLY A 83 -4.16 11.54 4.44
N TYR A 84 -3.84 10.25 4.53
CA TYR A 84 -3.49 9.58 5.80
C TYR A 84 -2.44 8.51 5.50
N ILE A 85 -1.53 8.28 6.45
CA ILE A 85 -0.60 7.15 6.38
C ILE A 85 -0.68 6.36 7.68
N THR A 86 -0.98 5.07 7.57
CA THR A 86 -1.11 4.12 8.70
C THR A 86 -0.22 2.91 8.49
N GLY A 87 0.05 2.15 9.55
CA GLY A 87 0.77 0.88 9.47
C GLY A 87 1.25 0.37 10.82
N LEU A 88 2.17 -0.59 10.81
CA LEU A 88 2.88 -1.09 11.99
C LEU A 88 4.33 -0.65 11.94
N ALA A 89 4.79 0.10 12.93
CA ALA A 89 6.16 0.61 13.00
C ALA A 89 7.15 -0.49 13.40
N LEU A 90 7.91 -0.96 12.41
CA LEU A 90 8.83 -2.09 12.53
C LEU A 90 9.90 -1.83 13.60
N ASP A 91 10.49 -0.63 13.59
CA ASP A 91 11.55 -0.23 14.52
C ASP A 91 11.00 0.22 15.89
N SER A 92 9.71 0.04 16.14
CA SER A 92 9.03 0.39 17.41
C SER A 92 8.21 -0.79 17.94
N GLY A 93 8.67 -2.02 17.72
CA GLY A 93 8.01 -3.23 18.23
C GLY A 93 6.65 -3.50 17.59
N ASN A 94 6.47 -3.14 16.31
CA ASN A 94 5.21 -3.27 15.57
C ASN A 94 4.04 -2.50 16.19
N ARG A 95 4.31 -1.37 16.85
CA ARG A 95 3.25 -0.48 17.35
C ARG A 95 2.40 0.04 16.19
N VAL A 96 1.09 0.13 16.42
CA VAL A 96 0.17 0.85 15.54
C VAL A 96 0.67 2.27 15.33
N PHE A 97 0.79 2.65 14.06
CA PHE A 97 1.29 3.95 13.62
C PHE A 97 0.23 4.65 12.78
N LEU A 98 0.10 5.96 13.02
CA LEU A 98 -0.48 6.91 12.09
C LEU A 98 0.44 8.12 11.97
N LEU A 99 0.38 8.82 10.84
CA LEU A 99 1.06 10.10 10.66
C LEU A 99 0.11 11.25 11.01
N GLN A 100 0.58 12.22 11.81
CA GLN A 100 -0.22 13.39 12.15
C GLN A 100 -0.44 14.30 10.93
N ALA A 101 -1.40 15.22 11.03
CA ALA A 101 -1.82 16.11 9.96
C ALA A 101 -0.72 17.01 9.37
N ASP A 102 0.41 17.19 10.07
CA ASP A 102 1.58 17.92 9.58
C ASP A 102 2.41 17.12 8.54
N GLY A 103 2.08 15.84 8.32
CA GLY A 103 2.80 14.95 7.42
C GLY A 103 4.20 14.54 7.92
N LYS A 104 4.56 14.87 9.17
CA LYS A 104 5.92 14.66 9.69
C LYS A 104 5.95 13.95 11.04
N THR A 105 5.00 14.24 11.92
CA THR A 105 5.05 13.77 13.31
C THR A 105 4.41 12.38 13.43
N PRO A 106 5.16 11.34 13.84
CA PRO A 106 4.60 10.04 14.18
C PRO A 106 3.56 10.14 15.30
N TYR A 107 2.48 9.38 15.17
CA TYR A 107 1.52 9.16 16.23
C TYR A 107 1.37 7.66 16.51
N TYR A 108 1.58 7.30 17.77
CA TYR A 108 1.43 5.94 18.28
C TYR A 108 0.32 5.96 19.34
N PRO A 109 -0.91 5.56 18.99
CA PRO A 109 -2.03 5.60 19.93
C PRO A 109 -1.74 4.82 21.22
N ALA A 110 -2.23 5.35 22.34
CA ALA A 110 -2.29 4.61 23.59
C ALA A 110 -3.28 3.44 23.49
N ASN A 111 -3.18 2.48 24.40
CA ASN A 111 -4.15 1.41 24.51
C ASN A 111 -5.48 1.95 25.08
N PRO A 112 -6.59 1.99 24.31
CA PRO A 112 -7.85 2.48 24.84
C PRO A 112 -8.48 1.46 25.81
N SER A 113 -9.33 1.94 26.72
CA SER A 113 -10.09 1.09 27.64
C SER A 113 -11.35 0.47 27.01
N SER A 114 -11.84 1.03 25.90
CA SER A 114 -13.04 0.56 25.21
C SER A 114 -12.85 0.49 23.69
N THR A 115 -13.62 -0.39 23.06
CA THR A 115 -13.69 -0.51 21.60
C THR A 115 -14.34 0.72 20.97
N GLY A 116 -13.90 1.08 19.76
CA GLY A 116 -14.44 2.23 19.03
C GLY A 116 -14.01 3.58 19.60
N SER A 117 -12.91 3.62 20.35
CA SER A 117 -12.34 4.87 20.87
C SER A 117 -11.83 5.75 19.73
N LYS A 118 -11.97 7.07 19.86
CA LYS A 118 -11.48 8.03 18.85
C LYS A 118 -9.95 8.16 18.91
N LEU A 119 -9.35 8.61 17.81
CA LEU A 119 -7.96 9.07 17.84
C LEU A 119 -7.82 10.33 18.70
N GLU A 120 -6.72 10.43 19.45
CA GLU A 120 -6.38 11.61 20.26
C GLU A 120 -5.68 12.71 19.45
N LYS A 121 -5.13 12.35 18.28
CA LYS A 121 -4.39 13.26 17.39
C LYS A 121 -5.08 13.34 16.04
N ASN A 122 -5.07 14.54 15.46
CA ASN A 122 -5.52 14.74 14.09
C ASN A 122 -4.51 14.13 13.12
N CYS A 123 -4.97 13.19 12.32
CA CYS A 123 -4.16 12.51 11.29
C CYS A 123 -4.63 12.83 9.86
N SER A 124 -5.55 13.79 9.70
CA SER A 124 -6.02 14.22 8.38
C SER A 124 -5.07 15.25 7.77
N ILE A 125 -4.25 14.80 6.82
CA ILE A 125 -3.27 15.66 6.11
C ILE A 125 -4.00 16.39 4.99
N PRO A 126 -4.21 17.71 5.06
CA PRO A 126 -4.91 18.44 4.01
C PRO A 126 -4.05 18.53 2.75
N LEU A 127 -4.57 18.07 1.61
CA LEU A 127 -3.84 18.14 0.33
C LEU A 127 -4.14 19.41 -0.47
N GLY A 128 -5.12 20.21 -0.07
CA GLY A 128 -5.42 21.51 -0.69
C GLY A 128 -5.89 21.40 -2.15
N SER A 129 -5.61 22.44 -2.95
CA SER A 129 -6.06 22.56 -4.34
C SER A 129 -5.51 21.48 -5.28
N PRO A 130 -6.18 21.21 -6.41
CA PRO A 130 -5.64 20.39 -7.49
C PRO A 130 -4.22 20.80 -7.89
N GLY A 131 -3.34 19.83 -8.15
CA GLY A 131 -1.92 20.00 -8.44
C GLY A 131 -1.02 20.14 -7.20
N ASN A 132 -1.58 20.36 -6.01
CA ASN A 132 -0.77 20.52 -4.80
C ASN A 132 -0.15 19.18 -4.36
N THR A 133 1.04 19.26 -3.75
CA THR A 133 1.79 18.11 -3.24
C THR A 133 2.23 18.37 -1.80
N VAL A 134 1.97 17.42 -0.91
CA VAL A 134 2.40 17.44 0.49
C VAL A 134 3.47 16.37 0.69
N THR A 135 4.66 16.78 1.12
CA THR A 135 5.77 15.86 1.37
C THR A 135 5.71 15.31 2.78
N CYS A 136 5.48 14.00 2.91
CA CYS A 136 5.41 13.27 4.15
C CYS A 136 6.71 12.52 4.45
N THR A 137 6.98 12.27 5.72
CA THR A 137 8.12 11.44 6.16
C THR A 137 7.63 10.37 7.12
N ILE A 138 7.96 9.11 6.82
CA ILE A 138 7.52 7.95 7.61
C ILE A 138 8.71 7.12 8.08
N PRO A 139 8.59 6.37 9.18
CA PRO A 139 9.55 5.34 9.54
C PRO A 139 9.36 4.08 8.68
N ARG A 140 10.10 3.01 8.96
CA ARG A 140 9.81 1.67 8.43
C ARG A 140 8.47 1.15 8.93
N LEU A 141 7.58 0.84 7.98
CA LEU A 141 6.21 0.42 8.23
C LEU A 141 5.91 -0.90 7.50
N ALA A 142 5.28 -1.84 8.18
CA ALA A 142 4.68 -3.02 7.56
C ALA A 142 3.15 -2.94 7.58
N GLY A 143 2.52 -3.57 6.59
CA GLY A 143 1.07 -3.50 6.41
C GLY A 143 0.57 -2.06 6.33
N GLY A 144 1.36 -1.19 5.69
CA GLY A 144 1.10 0.23 5.60
C GLY A 144 0.01 0.53 4.58
N ARG A 145 -0.77 1.58 4.84
CA ARG A 145 -1.75 2.10 3.90
C ARG A 145 -1.63 3.61 3.76
N ILE A 146 -1.72 4.07 2.52
CA ILE A 146 -1.86 5.48 2.16
C ILE A 146 -3.32 5.67 1.77
N TRP A 147 -4.07 6.40 2.58
CA TRP A 147 -5.49 6.64 2.36
C TRP A 147 -5.72 8.03 1.81
N PHE A 148 -6.76 8.16 0.99
CA PHE A 148 -7.24 9.44 0.50
C PHE A 148 -8.75 9.51 0.67
N SER A 149 -9.26 10.69 1.03
CA SER A 149 -10.70 10.98 0.99
C SER A 149 -10.98 12.34 0.38
N VAL A 150 -12.12 12.45 -0.30
CA VAL A 150 -12.59 13.69 -0.94
C VAL A 150 -13.81 14.23 -0.20
N GLY A 151 -13.82 15.54 0.05
CA GLY A 151 -14.92 16.27 0.68
C GLY A 151 -14.95 16.19 2.20
N THR A 152 -14.72 15.01 2.77
CA THR A 152 -14.82 14.76 4.22
C THR A 152 -13.61 13.97 4.75
N PRO A 153 -13.07 14.30 5.94
CA PRO A 153 -12.05 13.49 6.60
C PRO A 153 -12.53 12.06 6.90
N LEU A 154 -11.59 11.10 6.91
CA LEU A 154 -11.85 9.74 7.39
C LEU A 154 -11.84 9.71 8.92
N THR A 155 -12.74 8.91 9.47
CA THR A 155 -12.79 8.57 10.89
C THR A 155 -12.13 7.22 11.09
N PHE A 156 -10.99 7.22 11.79
CA PHE A 156 -10.37 6.01 12.32
C PHE A 156 -10.74 5.85 13.79
N LEU A 157 -10.92 4.60 14.22
CA LEU A 157 -11.20 4.29 15.62
C LEU A 157 -10.13 3.34 16.18
N LEU A 158 -10.16 3.10 17.49
CA LEU A 158 -9.21 2.26 18.20
C LEU A 158 -9.95 1.24 19.06
N ASN A 159 -9.43 0.03 19.10
CA ASN A 159 -9.82 -1.02 20.02
C ASN A 159 -8.67 -1.34 21.00
N PRO A 160 -8.96 -1.95 22.17
CA PRO A 160 -7.92 -2.44 23.07
C PRO A 160 -6.95 -3.40 22.38
N GLY A 161 -5.67 -3.30 22.68
CA GLY A 161 -4.57 -3.96 21.98
C GLY A 161 -3.27 -3.16 22.05
N PRO A 162 -3.22 -1.87 21.65
CA PRO A 162 -4.16 -1.13 20.80
C PRO A 162 -4.24 -1.70 19.38
N ALA A 163 -5.42 -1.62 18.76
CA ALA A 163 -5.63 -1.98 17.36
C ALA A 163 -6.34 -0.84 16.61
N LEU A 164 -5.86 -0.52 15.41
CA LEU A 164 -6.53 0.43 14.53
C LEU A 164 -7.78 -0.22 13.93
N VAL A 165 -8.90 0.48 14.04
CA VAL A 165 -10.12 0.17 13.30
C VAL A 165 -10.14 1.09 12.09
N GLU A 166 -9.92 0.49 10.93
CA GLU A 166 -9.86 1.17 9.64
C GLU A 166 -11.26 1.42 9.08
N PRO A 167 -11.43 2.39 8.15
CA PRO A 167 -12.69 2.65 7.48
C PRO A 167 -13.32 1.39 6.87
N SER A 168 -14.58 1.11 7.19
CA SER A 168 -15.31 -0.03 6.63
C SER A 168 -16.30 0.39 5.55
N ILE A 169 -16.23 -0.28 4.40
CA ILE A 169 -17.29 -0.22 3.39
C ILE A 169 -18.43 -1.22 3.66
N PHE A 170 -18.21 -2.16 4.59
CA PHE A 170 -19.09 -3.31 4.81
C PHE A 170 -20.22 -3.03 5.79
N ASN A 171 -19.99 -2.11 6.73
CA ASN A 171 -20.97 -1.73 7.73
C ASN A 171 -21.67 -0.42 7.31
N PRO A 172 -22.98 -0.42 7.00
CA PRO A 172 -23.72 0.80 6.67
C PRO A 172 -23.73 1.85 7.79
N ALA A 173 -23.51 1.44 9.03
CA ALA A 173 -23.38 2.33 10.18
C ALA A 173 -21.95 2.87 10.40
N ASP A 174 -20.97 2.44 9.58
CA ASP A 174 -19.62 3.00 9.65
C ASP A 174 -19.66 4.49 9.31
N PRO A 175 -18.97 5.36 10.07
CA PRO A 175 -18.94 6.81 9.80
C PRO A 175 -18.37 7.15 8.42
N ASN A 176 -17.59 6.26 7.82
CA ASN A 176 -16.98 6.43 6.50
C ASN A 176 -17.80 5.81 5.37
N HIS A 177 -18.95 5.17 5.66
CA HIS A 177 -19.69 4.40 4.66
C HIS A 177 -20.07 5.23 3.42
N TYR A 178 -20.38 6.52 3.60
CA TYR A 178 -20.72 7.43 2.50
C TYR A 178 -19.58 8.37 2.09
N THR A 179 -18.38 8.20 2.62
CA THR A 179 -17.21 9.01 2.25
C THR A 179 -16.59 8.46 0.96
N ASN A 180 -16.27 9.34 0.01
CA ASN A 180 -15.50 8.96 -1.18
C ASN A 180 -14.03 8.80 -0.79
N PHE A 181 -13.57 7.56 -0.66
CA PHE A 181 -12.20 7.26 -0.27
C PHE A 181 -11.62 6.10 -1.09
N GLY A 182 -10.30 5.97 -1.03
CA GLY A 182 -9.54 4.86 -1.55
C GLY A 182 -8.21 4.74 -0.80
N PHE A 183 -7.47 3.67 -1.05
CA PHE A 183 -6.14 3.50 -0.48
C PHE A 183 -5.19 2.74 -1.40
N ALA A 184 -3.90 2.98 -1.18
CA ALA A 184 -2.80 2.14 -1.66
C ALA A 184 -2.15 1.45 -0.47
N GLU A 185 -1.55 0.30 -0.71
CA GLU A 185 -0.87 -0.52 0.29
C GLU A 185 0.63 -0.46 0.07
N PHE A 186 1.39 -0.54 1.15
CA PHE A 186 2.84 -0.62 1.06
C PHE A 186 3.47 -1.32 2.26
N THR A 187 4.72 -1.72 2.09
CA THR A 187 5.62 -2.07 3.19
C THR A 187 6.98 -1.48 2.88
N TYR A 188 7.50 -0.67 3.81
CA TYR A 188 8.87 -0.15 3.78
C TYR A 188 9.66 -0.78 4.91
N ASN A 189 10.66 -1.60 4.57
CA ASN A 189 11.50 -2.31 5.54
C ASN A 189 12.98 -1.94 5.36
N ALA A 190 13.89 -2.67 6.00
CA ALA A 190 15.32 -2.37 5.95
C ALA A 190 16.00 -2.74 4.61
N ALA A 191 15.29 -3.42 3.70
CA ALA A 191 15.82 -3.81 2.39
C ALA A 191 15.17 -3.07 1.21
N GLN A 192 13.87 -2.77 1.29
CA GLN A 192 13.11 -2.31 0.12
C GLN A 192 11.74 -1.70 0.49
N VAL A 193 11.08 -1.16 -0.54
CA VAL A 193 9.66 -0.82 -0.53
C VAL A 193 8.88 -1.74 -1.47
N PHE A 194 7.78 -2.30 -0.98
CA PHE A 194 6.73 -2.89 -1.80
C PHE A 194 5.54 -1.94 -1.76
N ALA A 195 4.92 -1.64 -2.90
CA ALA A 195 3.72 -0.82 -2.94
C ALA A 195 2.78 -1.27 -4.06
N ASN A 196 1.48 -1.21 -3.80
CA ASN A 196 0.46 -1.58 -4.75
C ASN A 196 -0.81 -0.73 -4.58
N ILE A 197 -1.52 -0.56 -5.68
CA ILE A 197 -2.96 -0.28 -5.63
C ILE A 197 -3.70 -1.62 -5.62
N SER A 198 -4.88 -1.67 -5.01
CA SER A 198 -5.66 -2.89 -4.91
C SER A 198 -7.14 -2.62 -5.17
N TYR A 199 -7.79 -3.57 -5.84
CA TYR A 199 -9.24 -3.60 -6.06
C TYR A 199 -9.85 -4.88 -5.47
N VAL A 200 -9.14 -5.50 -4.50
CA VAL A 200 -9.58 -6.72 -3.81
C VAL A 200 -10.88 -6.47 -3.04
N ASP A 201 -11.01 -5.30 -2.41
CA ASP A 201 -12.21 -4.95 -1.64
C ASP A 201 -13.22 -4.17 -2.48
N PHE A 202 -12.76 -3.11 -3.15
CA PHE A 202 -13.59 -2.26 -3.99
C PHE A 202 -12.76 -1.42 -4.97
N VAL A 203 -13.42 -0.94 -6.01
CA VAL A 203 -12.98 0.19 -6.83
C VAL A 203 -13.64 1.45 -6.30
N GLY A 204 -12.86 2.45 -5.91
CA GLY A 204 -13.36 3.74 -5.45
C GLY A 204 -12.59 4.89 -6.08
N LEU A 205 -12.07 5.79 -5.25
CA LEU A 205 -11.22 6.89 -5.70
C LEU A 205 -10.00 6.37 -6.47
N PRO A 206 -9.77 6.79 -7.73
CA PRO A 206 -8.58 6.40 -8.48
C PRO A 206 -7.29 6.88 -7.81
N ILE A 207 -6.33 5.98 -7.69
CA ILE A 207 -5.00 6.23 -7.11
C ILE A 207 -3.96 5.71 -8.09
N SER A 208 -2.83 6.39 -8.14
CA SER A 208 -1.67 5.98 -8.90
C SER A 208 -0.41 6.14 -8.05
N LEU A 209 0.63 5.37 -8.38
CA LEU A 209 1.88 5.35 -7.62
C LEU A 209 3.05 5.61 -8.56
N ASP A 210 3.93 6.51 -8.14
CA ASP A 210 5.24 6.75 -8.74
C ASP A 210 6.30 6.43 -7.69
N LEU A 211 7.31 5.67 -8.09
CA LEU A 211 8.46 5.36 -7.27
C LEU A 211 9.71 5.75 -8.04
N THR A 212 10.48 6.67 -7.46
CA THR A 212 11.86 6.93 -7.89
C THR A 212 12.79 6.28 -6.89
N ASP A 213 13.59 5.32 -7.35
CA ASP A 213 14.61 4.72 -6.50
C ASP A 213 15.83 5.64 -6.37
N THR A 214 16.76 5.25 -5.50
CA THR A 214 17.97 6.02 -5.22
C THR A 214 19.03 5.99 -6.34
N ALA A 215 18.82 5.16 -7.36
CA ALA A 215 19.59 5.17 -8.59
C ALA A 215 18.89 6.01 -9.69
N ASN A 216 17.84 6.76 -9.32
CA ASN A 216 16.99 7.56 -10.19
C ASN A 216 16.18 6.74 -11.22
N ASN A 217 15.98 5.45 -11.01
CA ASN A 217 15.06 4.69 -11.85
C ASN A 217 13.61 4.98 -11.44
N ALA A 218 12.74 5.15 -12.42
CA ALA A 218 11.32 5.38 -12.21
C ALA A 218 10.51 4.09 -12.41
N GLN A 219 9.55 3.85 -11.52
CA GLN A 219 8.51 2.85 -11.66
C GLN A 219 7.14 3.50 -11.47
N ARG A 220 6.16 3.07 -12.26
CA ARG A 220 4.82 3.66 -12.31
C ARG A 220 3.77 2.57 -12.21
N VAL A 221 2.81 2.76 -11.32
CA VAL A 221 1.52 2.07 -11.34
C VAL A 221 0.45 3.10 -11.67
N ALA A 222 -0.01 3.13 -12.92
CA ALA A 222 -0.84 4.20 -13.44
C ALA A 222 -2.23 4.32 -12.80
N GLY A 223 -2.75 3.22 -12.23
CA GLY A 223 -4.12 3.18 -11.73
C GLY A 223 -5.15 3.23 -12.83
N MET A 224 -6.31 3.81 -12.50
CA MET A 224 -7.39 4.04 -13.45
C MET A 224 -7.58 5.53 -13.72
N THR A 225 -8.18 5.84 -14.86
CA THR A 225 -8.62 7.21 -15.15
C THR A 225 -9.79 7.60 -14.24
N ASN A 226 -10.09 8.89 -14.16
CA ASN A 226 -11.29 9.39 -13.47
C ASN A 226 -12.61 8.80 -14.02
N TYR A 227 -12.63 8.35 -15.28
CA TYR A 227 -13.77 7.66 -15.88
C TYR A 227 -13.82 6.16 -15.58
N GLY A 228 -12.73 5.57 -15.07
CA GLY A 228 -12.59 4.14 -14.79
C GLY A 228 -13.75 3.54 -14.00
N PRO A 229 -14.12 4.10 -12.83
CA PRO A 229 -15.25 3.59 -12.05
C PRO A 229 -16.56 3.59 -12.86
N GLN A 230 -16.85 4.65 -13.61
CA GLN A 230 -18.07 4.71 -14.41
C GLN A 230 -18.07 3.68 -15.54
N THR A 231 -16.93 3.46 -16.20
CA THR A 231 -16.77 2.42 -17.22
C THR A 231 -17.05 1.03 -16.64
N ILE A 232 -16.54 0.73 -15.45
CA ILE A 232 -16.78 -0.54 -14.76
C ILE A 232 -18.26 -0.67 -14.39
N ALA A 233 -18.89 0.37 -13.83
CA ALA A 233 -20.31 0.37 -13.50
C ALA A 233 -21.18 0.04 -14.73
N ASN A 234 -20.89 0.68 -15.87
CA ASN A 234 -21.58 0.40 -17.13
C ASN A 234 -21.38 -1.05 -17.60
N GLY A 235 -20.16 -1.58 -17.47
CA GLY A 235 -19.85 -2.98 -17.77
C GLY A 235 -20.61 -3.97 -16.89
N LEU A 236 -20.71 -3.70 -15.58
CA LEU A 236 -21.47 -4.52 -14.64
C LEU A 236 -22.97 -4.51 -14.95
N ILE A 237 -23.54 -3.36 -15.31
CA ILE A 237 -24.92 -3.24 -15.77
C ILE A 237 -25.14 -4.08 -17.04
N ALA A 238 -24.24 -3.96 -18.01
CA ALA A 238 -24.31 -4.74 -19.24
C ALA A 238 -24.18 -6.25 -18.98
N GLN A 239 -23.30 -6.65 -18.05
CA GLN A 239 -23.13 -8.04 -17.69
C GLN A 239 -24.38 -8.62 -17.02
N THR A 240 -24.99 -7.89 -16.07
CA THR A 240 -26.27 -8.29 -15.48
C THR A 240 -27.36 -8.49 -16.52
N ARG A 241 -27.43 -7.62 -17.54
CA ARG A 241 -28.39 -7.79 -18.65
C ARG A 241 -28.11 -9.03 -19.48
N ARG A 242 -26.86 -9.46 -19.58
CA ARG A 242 -26.43 -10.61 -20.39
C ARG A 242 -26.74 -11.94 -19.72
N ASP A 243 -26.41 -12.08 -18.44
CA ASP A 243 -26.49 -13.38 -17.74
C ASP A 243 -27.55 -13.42 -16.61
N GLY A 244 -28.22 -12.30 -16.33
CA GLY A 244 -29.19 -12.18 -15.25
C GLY A 244 -28.58 -12.20 -13.84
N ARG A 245 -27.25 -12.16 -13.73
CA ARG A 245 -26.53 -12.26 -12.44
C ARG A 245 -26.31 -10.89 -11.85
N ARG A 246 -26.11 -10.82 -10.54
CA ARG A 246 -26.15 -9.58 -9.73
C ARG A 246 -24.91 -8.68 -9.84
N TRP A 247 -24.23 -8.66 -10.98
CA TRP A 247 -23.08 -7.79 -11.24
C TRP A 247 -23.37 -6.32 -10.97
N SER A 248 -24.51 -5.79 -11.42
CA SER A 248 -24.91 -4.40 -11.18
C SER A 248 -25.22 -4.09 -9.72
N SER A 249 -25.48 -5.10 -8.88
CA SER A 249 -25.70 -4.91 -7.43
C SER A 249 -24.41 -4.58 -6.68
N LEU A 250 -23.24 -4.80 -7.29
CA LEU A 250 -21.95 -4.40 -6.72
C LEU A 250 -21.72 -2.87 -6.75
N ILE A 251 -22.55 -2.14 -7.48
CA ILE A 251 -22.46 -0.68 -7.59
C ILE A 251 -23.06 -0.04 -6.33
N VAL A 252 -22.26 0.79 -5.66
CA VAL A 252 -22.68 1.52 -4.46
C VAL A 252 -22.70 3.01 -4.78
N ASN A 253 -23.84 3.65 -4.50
CA ASN A 253 -24.03 5.08 -4.69
C ASN A 253 -24.02 5.83 -3.35
N ASP A 254 -23.67 7.11 -3.40
CA ASP A 254 -23.83 8.01 -2.26
C ASP A 254 -25.31 8.35 -2.02
N LYS A 255 -25.57 9.15 -0.98
CA LYS A 255 -26.94 9.57 -0.63
C LYS A 255 -27.61 10.44 -1.70
N ALA A 256 -26.83 11.06 -2.58
CA ALA A 256 -27.32 11.87 -3.70
C ALA A 256 -27.52 11.05 -4.99
N GLY A 257 -27.18 9.75 -4.97
CA GLY A 257 -27.31 8.85 -6.11
C GLY A 257 -26.11 8.84 -7.05
N ASN A 258 -25.00 9.51 -6.70
CA ASN A 258 -23.78 9.47 -7.50
C ASN A 258 -23.01 8.17 -7.24
N LEU A 259 -22.30 7.67 -8.25
CA LEU A 259 -21.41 6.53 -8.09
C LEU A 259 -20.35 6.83 -7.03
N LEU A 260 -20.37 6.06 -5.94
CA LEU A 260 -19.43 6.23 -4.83
C LEU A 260 -18.30 5.21 -4.90
N ARG A 261 -18.64 3.94 -5.16
CA ARG A 261 -17.68 2.84 -5.32
C ARG A 261 -18.34 1.63 -5.95
N ILE A 262 -17.52 0.64 -6.32
CA ILE A 262 -17.94 -0.65 -6.85
C ILE A 262 -17.29 -1.71 -5.99
N LEU A 263 -18.10 -2.53 -5.31
CA LEU A 263 -17.61 -3.64 -4.52
C LEU A 263 -16.97 -4.70 -5.40
N SER A 264 -15.92 -5.36 -4.92
CA SER A 264 -15.47 -6.60 -5.55
C SER A 264 -16.55 -7.68 -5.40
N PRO A 265 -16.56 -8.73 -6.24
CA PRO A 265 -17.49 -9.84 -6.07
C PRO A 265 -17.39 -10.48 -4.69
N ASN A 266 -16.17 -10.63 -4.15
CA ASN A 266 -15.96 -11.17 -2.80
C ASN A 266 -16.63 -10.28 -1.74
N SER A 267 -16.41 -8.96 -1.81
CA SER A 267 -17.05 -7.99 -0.91
C SER A 267 -18.58 -8.02 -1.01
N GLY A 268 -19.11 -8.11 -2.23
CA GLY A 268 -20.54 -8.27 -2.47
C GLY A 268 -21.10 -9.54 -1.84
N ILE A 269 -20.39 -10.67 -1.96
CA ILE A 269 -20.76 -11.96 -1.34
C ILE A 269 -20.68 -11.89 0.19
N THR A 270 -19.66 -11.25 0.76
CA THR A 270 -19.56 -11.08 2.22
C THR A 270 -20.79 -10.38 2.79
N LEU A 271 -21.31 -9.38 2.09
CA LEU A 271 -22.53 -8.66 2.49
C LEU A 271 -23.81 -9.40 2.10
N ASN A 272 -23.76 -10.19 1.03
CA ASN A 272 -24.90 -10.86 0.45
C ASN A 272 -24.49 -12.25 -0.08
N PRO A 273 -24.45 -13.27 0.80
CA PRO A 273 -23.91 -14.59 0.48
C PRO A 273 -24.56 -15.27 -0.74
N ASP A 274 -25.78 -14.87 -1.09
CA ASP A 274 -26.57 -15.47 -2.17
C ASP A 274 -26.30 -14.88 -3.57
N TRP A 275 -25.67 -13.70 -3.68
CA TRP A 275 -25.64 -12.93 -4.95
C TRP A 275 -24.98 -13.64 -6.14
N PHE A 276 -24.07 -14.56 -5.86
CA PHE A 276 -23.25 -15.27 -6.84
C PHE A 276 -23.27 -16.79 -6.63
N GLN A 277 -24.23 -17.29 -5.86
CA GLN A 277 -24.39 -18.73 -5.66
C GLN A 277 -24.44 -19.44 -7.01
N THR A 278 -23.70 -20.55 -7.08
CA THR A 278 -23.57 -21.44 -8.25
C THR A 278 -22.91 -20.87 -9.50
N TYR A 279 -22.59 -19.57 -9.57
CA TYR A 279 -22.12 -18.98 -10.83
C TYR A 279 -20.81 -19.60 -11.32
N TRP A 280 -19.93 -20.05 -10.42
CA TRP A 280 -18.68 -20.73 -10.75
C TRP A 280 -18.83 -22.25 -10.86
N THR A 281 -19.97 -22.82 -10.45
CA THR A 281 -20.14 -24.27 -10.30
C THR A 281 -19.88 -25.02 -11.60
N ASP A 282 -20.51 -24.60 -12.70
CA ASP A 282 -20.38 -25.32 -13.97
C ASP A 282 -18.95 -25.28 -14.51
N TYR A 283 -18.28 -24.12 -14.41
CA TYR A 283 -16.90 -23.98 -14.86
C TYR A 283 -15.93 -24.78 -13.98
N VAL A 284 -16.09 -24.73 -12.66
CA VAL A 284 -15.28 -25.53 -11.73
C VAL A 284 -15.50 -27.03 -11.99
N ASN A 285 -16.73 -27.48 -12.23
CA ASN A 285 -17.01 -28.87 -12.58
C ASN A 285 -16.32 -29.29 -13.89
N GLN A 286 -16.27 -28.42 -14.90
CA GLN A 286 -15.55 -28.68 -16.14
C GLN A 286 -14.04 -28.82 -15.90
N VAL A 287 -13.44 -27.95 -15.08
CA VAL A 287 -12.03 -28.02 -14.68
C VAL A 287 -11.73 -29.33 -13.97
N TYR A 288 -12.54 -29.70 -12.97
CA TYR A 288 -12.40 -30.97 -12.25
C TYR A 288 -12.55 -32.18 -13.18
N THR A 289 -13.54 -32.15 -14.08
CA THR A 289 -13.75 -33.22 -15.07
C THR A 289 -12.54 -33.36 -15.98
N ARG A 290 -12.02 -32.26 -16.54
CA ARG A 290 -10.85 -32.27 -17.41
C ARG A 290 -9.63 -32.86 -16.72
N TYR A 291 -9.33 -32.39 -15.51
CA TYR A 291 -8.11 -32.79 -14.79
C TYR A 291 -8.26 -34.05 -13.94
N SER A 292 -9.42 -34.72 -14.00
CA SER A 292 -9.57 -36.08 -13.45
C SER A 292 -8.79 -37.14 -14.22
N THR A 293 -8.55 -36.91 -15.52
CA THR A 293 -7.88 -37.85 -16.43
C THR A 293 -6.69 -37.24 -17.17
N ASN A 294 -6.44 -35.94 -16.97
CA ASN A 294 -5.34 -35.22 -17.60
C ASN A 294 -4.52 -34.54 -16.51
N ALA A 295 -3.18 -34.59 -16.62
CA ALA A 295 -2.32 -33.89 -15.68
C ALA A 295 -2.48 -32.37 -15.83
N LEU A 296 -2.74 -31.68 -14.71
CA LEU A 296 -2.55 -30.23 -14.60
C LEU A 296 -1.09 -29.97 -14.21
N THR A 297 -0.30 -29.41 -15.12
CA THR A 297 1.07 -28.96 -14.83
C THR A 297 1.04 -27.47 -14.57
N VAL A 298 1.61 -27.02 -13.45
CA VAL A 298 1.65 -25.63 -12.98
C VAL A 298 3.10 -25.19 -12.83
#